data_AF-A0A3D3H2C2-F1
#
_entry.id   AF-A0A3D3H2C2-F1
#
_cell.length_a   1.000
_cell.length_b   1.000
_cell.length_c   1.000
_cell.angle_alpha   90.00
_cell.angle_beta   90.00
_cell.angle_gamma   90.00
#
_symmetry.space_group_name_H-M   'P 1'
#
loop_
_entity.id
_entity.type
_entity.pdbx_description
1 polymer ?
#
loop_
_entity_poly.entity_id
_entity_poly.type
_entity_poly.pdbx_seq_one_letter_code
_entity_poly.pdbx_strand_id
1 'polypeptide(L)'
;EPTFVSVDDTTAPEWNTDADGDHKRELADTLAEKLRERYAGGGIVHRGQGKWSPGEPLPRWNIALQWRKDGVPLWNDPSLFADPWSDEPQPGATTDAETLARRVTQTLGIPNSRLLPAYEDPLAALAAEVRKPAGEPTDVEGFDEHDLAALDRDVDTPTGWVLPLTTDGHWTSPVWTFRRGRLVLSPGTSPIGLRLPLDSVSWTPPELTAEPSYLEESPLREPEIPDVSLQGVATTATTAVAFEARDGQVHVFLPPVAHLEDYTDLLHVLEQAASATGIRLVIEGYAPPPDTRLEQLVVTPDPGVIEVNVQPVSSWAQQRELTTTLYDLARRSRLSTEKFDLDGLHTGTGGGNHITIGGIQPIDSPLLRRPDLLASLITYWQRHPSLSYLFSGRFIGPTSQAPRFDEGRPEAVYEMEVALRELRRLDAEAAAAGGS
;
A
#
# COMPACT_ATOMS: atom_id res chain seq x y z
N GLU A 1 -0.86 -0.40 -17.20
CA GLU A 1 -0.27 -1.26 -16.14
C GLU A 1 0.43 -2.45 -16.78
N PRO A 2 1.74 -2.37 -17.12
CA PRO A 2 2.45 -3.50 -17.71
C PRO A 2 2.60 -4.66 -16.73
N THR A 3 2.50 -5.89 -17.22
CA THR A 3 2.64 -7.11 -16.42
C THR A 3 3.75 -8.00 -16.91
N PHE A 4 4.38 -8.73 -15.98
CA PHE A 4 5.59 -9.49 -16.21
C PHE A 4 5.56 -10.86 -15.51
N VAL A 5 6.27 -11.83 -16.09
CA VAL A 5 6.48 -13.18 -15.54
C VAL A 5 7.98 -13.51 -15.49
N SER A 6 8.39 -14.47 -14.67
CA SER A 6 9.79 -14.94 -14.67
C SER A 6 10.19 -15.49 -16.04
N VAL A 7 11.44 -15.21 -16.45
CA VAL A 7 12.07 -15.83 -17.62
C VAL A 7 12.50 -17.27 -17.32
N ASP A 8 12.76 -17.58 -16.05
CA ASP A 8 13.46 -18.81 -15.64
C ASP A 8 12.52 -19.93 -15.26
N ASP A 9 11.41 -19.57 -14.62
CA ASP A 9 10.37 -20.52 -14.25
C ASP A 9 9.01 -19.96 -14.60
N THR A 10 8.51 -20.33 -15.79
CA THR A 10 7.18 -19.95 -16.24
C THR A 10 6.10 -20.95 -15.78
N THR A 11 6.47 -21.99 -15.03
CA THR A 11 5.59 -23.13 -14.72
C THR A 11 5.19 -23.21 -13.25
N ALA A 12 5.95 -22.59 -12.34
CA ALA A 12 5.59 -22.55 -10.94
C ALA A 12 4.20 -21.89 -10.73
N PRO A 13 3.48 -22.29 -9.66
CA PRO A 13 2.16 -21.75 -9.35
C PRO A 13 2.13 -20.22 -9.27
N GLU A 14 3.12 -19.58 -8.67
CA GLU A 14 3.22 -18.11 -8.56
C GLU A 14 3.23 -17.39 -9.93
N TRP A 15 3.70 -18.04 -11.00
CA TRP A 15 3.73 -17.49 -12.36
C TRP A 15 2.55 -17.97 -13.22
N ASN A 16 1.65 -18.78 -12.65
CA ASN A 16 0.48 -19.33 -13.32
C ASN A 16 -0.85 -18.94 -12.68
N THR A 17 -1.03 -19.27 -11.41
CA THR A 17 -2.29 -19.17 -10.67
C THR A 17 -2.17 -18.32 -9.42
N ASP A 18 -1.06 -18.46 -8.70
CA ASP A 18 -0.95 -17.91 -7.36
C ASP A 18 -0.57 -16.43 -7.45
N ALA A 19 -1.16 -15.64 -6.56
CA ALA A 19 -0.86 -14.22 -6.50
C ALA A 19 0.53 -13.97 -5.92
N ASP A 20 1.00 -14.82 -5.00
CA ASP A 20 2.23 -14.60 -4.26
C ASP A 20 3.17 -15.81 -4.35
N GLY A 21 4.43 -15.60 -4.00
CA GLY A 21 5.48 -16.62 -3.97
C GLY A 21 6.85 -16.01 -3.76
N ASP A 22 7.78 -16.79 -3.23
CA ASP A 22 9.09 -16.30 -2.76
C ASP A 22 9.93 -15.75 -3.92
N HIS A 23 10.00 -16.47 -5.04
CA HIS A 23 10.76 -16.01 -6.21
C HIS A 23 10.04 -14.85 -6.93
N LYS A 24 8.70 -14.77 -6.87
CA LYS A 24 7.98 -13.57 -7.31
C LYS A 24 8.36 -12.35 -6.50
N ARG A 25 8.42 -12.47 -5.18
CA ARG A 25 8.85 -11.38 -4.27
C ARG A 25 10.27 -10.92 -4.58
N GLU A 26 11.20 -11.86 -4.77
CA GLU A 26 12.60 -11.58 -5.14
C GLU A 26 12.71 -10.79 -6.46
N LEU A 27 12.03 -11.25 -7.52
CA LEU A 27 12.07 -10.56 -8.82
C LEU A 27 11.34 -9.20 -8.78
N ALA A 28 10.26 -9.10 -8.01
CA ALA A 28 9.56 -7.84 -7.80
C ALA A 28 10.43 -6.82 -7.08
N ASP A 29 11.17 -7.26 -6.05
CA ASP A 29 12.12 -6.42 -5.32
C ASP A 29 13.25 -5.93 -6.24
N THR A 30 13.86 -6.86 -6.98
CA THR A 30 14.92 -6.55 -7.95
C THR A 30 14.45 -5.56 -9.02
N LEU A 31 13.21 -5.67 -9.50
CA LEU A 31 12.62 -4.71 -10.44
C LEU A 31 12.35 -3.37 -9.76
N ALA A 32 11.76 -3.37 -8.56
CA ALA A 32 11.45 -2.16 -7.80
C ALA A 32 12.71 -1.35 -7.51
N GLU A 33 13.82 -2.00 -7.14
CA GLU A 33 15.08 -1.32 -6.86
C GLU A 33 15.64 -0.62 -8.11
N LYS A 34 15.62 -1.28 -9.27
CA LYS A 34 16.03 -0.64 -10.54
C LYS A 34 15.13 0.51 -10.94
N LEU A 35 13.83 0.41 -10.67
CA LEU A 35 12.88 1.49 -10.91
C LEU A 35 13.13 2.66 -9.95
N ARG A 36 13.49 2.38 -8.70
CA ARG A 36 13.85 3.37 -7.68
C ARG A 36 15.08 4.17 -8.12
N GLU A 37 16.14 3.49 -8.52
CA GLU A 37 17.36 4.12 -9.06
C GLU A 37 17.07 5.00 -10.29
N ARG A 38 16.13 4.57 -11.15
CA ARG A 38 15.81 5.27 -12.41
C ARG A 38 14.91 6.49 -12.23
N TYR A 39 13.93 6.42 -11.34
CA TYR A 39 12.83 7.39 -11.24
C TYR A 39 12.71 8.06 -9.87
N ALA A 40 12.90 7.30 -8.79
CA ALA A 40 12.60 7.74 -7.42
C ALA A 40 13.88 8.06 -6.62
N GLY A 41 14.85 8.74 -7.24
CA GLY A 41 16.05 9.22 -6.56
C GLY A 41 15.68 10.22 -5.45
N GLY A 42 16.13 9.98 -4.23
CA GLY A 42 15.71 10.75 -3.05
C GLY A 42 14.27 10.44 -2.58
N GLY A 43 13.61 9.45 -3.19
CA GLY A 43 12.29 8.96 -2.78
C GLY A 43 12.37 7.87 -1.72
N ILE A 44 11.21 7.34 -1.33
CA ILE A 44 11.09 6.22 -0.39
C ILE A 44 10.67 4.92 -1.07
N VAL A 45 10.93 3.81 -0.38
CA VAL A 45 10.34 2.49 -0.66
C VAL A 45 9.35 2.17 0.45
N HIS A 46 8.05 2.17 0.14
CA HIS A 46 6.98 1.82 1.06
C HIS A 46 6.44 0.41 0.75
N ARG A 47 6.46 -0.48 1.74
CA ARG A 47 5.96 -1.86 1.67
C ARG A 47 4.55 -1.93 2.25
N GLY A 48 3.55 -1.69 1.41
CA GLY A 48 2.16 -1.59 1.85
C GLY A 48 1.32 -2.84 1.59
N GLN A 49 0.04 -2.72 1.93
CA GLN A 49 -1.00 -3.68 1.57
C GLN A 49 -1.62 -3.30 0.21
N GLY A 50 -1.64 -4.27 -0.71
CA GLY A 50 -2.26 -4.19 -2.02
C GLY A 50 -3.69 -4.76 -2.05
N LYS A 51 -4.09 -5.28 -3.21
CA LYS A 51 -5.42 -5.88 -3.42
C LYS A 51 -5.65 -7.03 -2.43
N TRP A 52 -6.85 -7.12 -1.89
CA TRP A 52 -7.29 -8.24 -1.04
C TRP A 52 -8.46 -8.95 -1.70
N SER A 53 -8.26 -10.20 -2.11
CA SER A 53 -9.31 -10.98 -2.76
C SER A 53 -10.07 -11.85 -1.74
N PRO A 54 -11.37 -12.14 -1.98
CA PRO A 54 -12.12 -13.06 -1.12
C PRO A 54 -11.43 -14.42 -0.99
N GLY A 55 -11.23 -14.87 0.26
CA GLY A 55 -10.60 -16.15 0.58
C GLY A 55 -9.10 -16.09 0.87
N GLU A 56 -8.44 -14.94 0.63
CA GLU A 56 -7.04 -14.74 1.01
C GLU A 56 -6.94 -14.36 2.51
N PRO A 57 -5.97 -14.90 3.27
CA PRO A 57 -5.85 -14.65 4.71
C PRO A 57 -5.40 -13.22 5.03
N LEU A 58 -4.62 -12.60 4.14
CA LEU A 58 -4.10 -11.25 4.26
C LEU A 58 -4.20 -10.53 2.91
N PRO A 59 -4.27 -9.18 2.90
CA PRO A 59 -4.04 -8.41 1.70
C PRO A 59 -2.67 -8.75 1.10
N ARG A 60 -2.57 -8.74 -0.24
CA ARG A 60 -1.30 -8.96 -0.93
C ARG A 60 -0.31 -7.83 -0.63
N TRP A 61 0.97 -8.04 -0.90
CA TRP A 61 1.97 -6.98 -0.74
C TRP A 61 1.89 -5.93 -1.86
N ASN A 62 2.42 -4.73 -1.61
CA ASN A 62 2.75 -3.76 -2.65
C ASN A 62 4.12 -3.13 -2.36
N ILE A 63 4.83 -2.70 -3.40
CA ILE A 63 6.06 -1.92 -3.30
C ILE A 63 5.80 -0.58 -3.98
N ALA A 64 5.51 0.44 -3.18
CA ALA A 64 5.30 1.79 -3.68
C ALA A 64 6.61 2.58 -3.62
N LEU A 65 7.04 3.10 -4.77
CA LEU A 65 8.15 4.04 -4.87
C LEU A 65 7.56 5.44 -5.02
N GLN A 66 7.91 6.33 -4.09
CA GLN A 66 7.30 7.65 -3.98
C GLN A 66 8.38 8.73 -3.97
N TRP A 67 8.18 9.81 -4.73
CA TRP A 67 9.12 10.94 -4.78
C TRP A 67 8.40 12.26 -5.05
N ARG A 68 9.00 13.37 -4.62
CA ARG A 68 8.43 14.71 -4.84
C ARG A 68 8.68 15.19 -6.27
N LYS A 69 7.70 15.88 -6.86
CA LYS A 69 7.82 16.49 -8.19
C LYS A 69 8.82 17.64 -8.25
N ASP A 70 9.05 18.31 -7.13
CA ASP A 70 10.00 19.42 -7.01
C ASP A 70 11.46 18.96 -6.87
N GLY A 71 11.71 17.65 -6.76
CA GLY A 71 13.05 17.07 -6.65
C GLY A 71 13.70 17.19 -5.27
N VAL A 72 12.99 17.72 -4.26
CA VAL A 72 13.46 17.69 -2.87
C VAL A 72 13.35 16.24 -2.35
N PRO A 73 14.39 15.69 -1.70
CA PRO A 73 14.34 14.34 -1.17
C PRO A 73 13.26 14.15 -0.08
N LEU A 74 12.54 13.03 -0.15
CA LEU A 74 11.79 12.45 0.97
C LEU A 74 12.69 11.63 1.89
N TRP A 75 13.77 11.08 1.33
CA TRP A 75 14.74 10.24 2.02
C TRP A 75 16.10 10.39 1.37
N ASN A 76 17.14 10.58 2.16
CA ASN A 76 18.50 10.90 1.72
C ASN A 76 19.39 9.65 1.60
N ASP A 77 19.29 8.71 2.54
CA ASP A 77 20.17 7.53 2.61
C ASP A 77 19.40 6.23 2.32
N PRO A 78 19.34 5.78 1.05
CA PRO A 78 18.62 4.57 0.68
C PRO A 78 19.22 3.29 1.29
N SER A 79 20.45 3.31 1.83
CA SER A 79 21.04 2.14 2.48
C SER A 79 20.36 1.78 3.80
N LEU A 80 19.54 2.69 4.34
CA LEU A 80 18.72 2.48 5.54
C LEU A 80 17.43 1.70 5.26
N PHE A 81 17.07 1.45 4.00
CA PHE A 81 15.95 0.55 3.69
C PHE A 81 16.39 -0.91 3.86
N ALA A 82 15.55 -1.69 4.53
CA ALA A 82 15.67 -3.14 4.56
C ALA A 82 14.74 -3.77 3.51
N ASP A 83 15.17 -4.90 2.95
CA ASP A 83 14.32 -5.77 2.14
C ASP A 83 13.60 -6.77 3.08
N PRO A 84 12.26 -6.73 3.17
CA PRO A 84 11.49 -7.65 4.02
C PRO A 84 11.57 -9.11 3.58
N TRP A 85 12.02 -9.40 2.36
CA TRP A 85 12.12 -10.75 1.81
C TRP A 85 13.56 -11.26 1.70
N SER A 86 14.51 -10.51 2.26
CA SER A 86 15.90 -10.93 2.27
C SER A 86 16.12 -12.16 3.14
N ASP A 87 16.89 -13.12 2.63
CA ASP A 87 17.38 -14.27 3.39
C ASP A 87 18.43 -13.88 4.47
N GLU A 88 18.82 -12.60 4.55
CA GLU A 88 19.77 -12.07 5.52
C GLU A 88 19.06 -11.29 6.65
N PRO A 89 18.65 -11.98 7.75
CA PRO A 89 18.03 -11.30 8.88
C PRO A 89 19.02 -10.36 9.58
N GLN A 90 18.53 -9.22 10.06
CA GLN A 90 19.30 -8.29 10.88
C GLN A 90 19.51 -8.89 12.29
N PRO A 91 20.77 -9.13 12.71
CA PRO A 91 21.05 -9.70 14.02
C PRO A 91 20.53 -8.77 15.13
N GLY A 92 19.61 -9.25 15.95
CA GLY A 92 19.06 -8.45 17.05
C GLY A 92 17.88 -7.56 16.67
N ALA A 93 17.19 -7.82 15.54
CA ALA A 93 16.04 -7.05 15.06
C ALA A 93 15.02 -6.67 16.17
N THR A 94 14.72 -7.56 17.13
CA THR A 94 13.81 -7.26 18.25
C THR A 94 14.35 -6.14 19.15
N THR A 95 15.63 -6.18 19.52
CA THR A 95 16.29 -5.13 20.30
C THR A 95 16.45 -3.84 19.49
N ASP A 96 16.67 -3.98 18.18
CA ASP A 96 16.76 -2.85 17.26
C ASP A 96 15.42 -2.14 17.09
N ALA A 97 14.31 -2.87 17.01
CA ALA A 97 12.97 -2.28 16.96
C ALA A 97 12.68 -1.42 18.20
N GLU A 98 13.03 -1.89 19.40
CA GLU A 98 12.96 -1.09 20.62
C GLU A 98 13.87 0.15 20.55
N THR A 99 15.12 -0.05 20.14
CA THR A 99 16.13 1.01 20.07
C THR A 99 15.71 2.12 19.11
N LEU A 100 15.20 1.75 17.93
CA LEU A 100 14.67 2.68 16.94
C LEU A 100 13.43 3.40 17.49
N ALA A 101 12.47 2.69 18.09
CA ALA A 101 11.27 3.29 18.66
C ALA A 101 11.59 4.33 19.74
N ARG A 102 12.54 4.01 20.64
CA ARG A 102 13.03 4.93 21.67
C ARG A 102 13.75 6.13 21.05
N ARG A 103 14.54 5.91 19.99
CA ARG A 103 15.23 6.99 19.30
C ARG A 103 14.25 7.94 18.62
N VAL A 104 13.23 7.43 17.92
CA VAL A 104 12.16 8.24 17.31
C VAL A 104 11.42 9.05 18.39
N THR A 105 11.06 8.40 19.49
CA THR A 105 10.41 9.06 20.63
C THR A 105 11.25 10.22 21.18
N GLN A 106 12.57 10.01 21.30
CA GLN A 106 13.51 11.06 21.72
C GLN A 106 13.65 12.18 20.69
N THR A 107 13.73 11.87 19.39
CA THR A 107 13.83 12.84 18.30
C THR A 107 12.63 13.79 18.30
N LEU A 108 11.43 13.28 18.58
CA LEU A 108 10.19 14.05 18.72
C LEU A 108 10.07 14.83 20.04
N GLY A 109 11.05 14.74 20.95
CA GLY A 109 11.00 15.38 22.26
C GLY A 109 9.97 14.77 23.23
N ILE A 110 9.46 13.58 22.93
CA ILE A 110 8.43 12.91 23.73
C ILE A 110 9.13 12.10 24.84
N PRO A 111 8.62 12.09 26.09
CA PRO A 111 9.14 11.23 27.13
C PRO A 111 8.96 9.74 26.78
N ASN A 112 10.00 8.92 26.98
CA ASN A 112 9.96 7.46 26.74
C ASN A 112 8.86 6.71 27.53
N SER A 113 8.27 7.32 28.57
CA SER A 113 7.11 6.77 29.27
C SER A 113 5.83 6.78 28.44
N ARG A 114 5.81 7.48 27.29
CA ARG A 114 4.72 7.46 26.31
C ARG A 114 4.84 6.34 25.29
N LEU A 115 6.01 5.71 25.18
CA LEU A 115 6.22 4.56 24.31
C LEU A 115 5.68 3.30 25.01
N LEU A 116 4.74 2.62 24.36
CA LEU A 116 4.00 1.50 24.93
C LEU A 116 4.52 0.18 24.37
N PRO A 117 4.96 -0.78 25.21
CA PRO A 117 5.17 -2.14 24.74
C PRO A 117 3.83 -2.79 24.40
N ALA A 118 3.78 -3.46 23.25
CA ALA A 118 2.63 -4.21 22.76
C ALA A 118 2.89 -5.72 22.90
N TYR A 119 1.87 -6.47 23.35
CA TYR A 119 1.99 -7.89 23.63
C TYR A 119 0.91 -8.70 22.92
N GLU A 120 1.21 -9.95 22.57
CA GLU A 120 0.19 -10.92 22.16
C GLU A 120 -0.82 -11.18 23.29
N ASP A 121 -2.03 -11.62 22.92
CA ASP A 121 -3.10 -11.92 23.86
C ASP A 121 -3.07 -13.39 24.33
N PRO A 122 -2.60 -13.69 25.55
CA PRO A 122 -2.61 -15.06 26.07
C PRO A 122 -4.04 -15.62 26.26
N LEU A 123 -5.05 -14.77 26.47
CA LEU A 123 -6.44 -15.24 26.57
C LEU A 123 -6.95 -15.76 25.22
N ALA A 124 -6.62 -15.08 24.13
CA ALA A 124 -7.02 -15.51 22.81
C ALA A 124 -6.33 -16.82 22.42
N ALA A 125 -5.05 -16.97 22.76
CA ALA A 125 -4.32 -18.23 22.59
C ALA A 125 -4.99 -19.38 23.36
N LEU A 126 -5.32 -19.17 24.64
CA LEU A 126 -6.02 -20.16 25.47
C LEU A 126 -7.41 -20.51 24.91
N ALA A 127 -8.18 -19.49 24.51
CA ALA A 127 -9.51 -19.71 23.92
C ALA A 127 -9.43 -20.48 22.59
N ALA A 128 -8.37 -20.29 21.80
CA ALA A 128 -8.12 -21.07 20.59
C ALA A 128 -7.74 -22.51 20.93
N GLU A 129 -6.90 -22.72 21.94
CA GLU A 129 -6.47 -24.04 22.41
C GLU A 129 -7.65 -24.89 22.89
N VAL A 130 -8.49 -24.37 23.79
CA VAL A 130 -9.64 -25.09 24.36
C VAL A 130 -10.71 -25.43 23.31
N ARG A 131 -10.74 -24.71 22.17
CA ARG A 131 -11.63 -25.00 21.04
C ARG A 131 -11.10 -26.11 20.13
N LYS A 132 -9.84 -26.53 20.26
CA LYS A 132 -9.29 -27.64 19.46
C LYS A 132 -10.04 -28.95 19.76
N PRO A 133 -10.12 -29.87 18.79
CA PRO A 133 -10.79 -31.16 19.00
C PRO A 133 -10.14 -31.99 20.11
N ALA A 134 -10.93 -32.80 20.81
CA ALA A 134 -10.42 -33.71 21.82
C ALA A 134 -9.50 -34.80 21.21
N GLY A 135 -8.31 -34.99 21.80
CA GLY A 135 -7.27 -35.93 21.35
C GLY A 135 -5.89 -35.26 21.36
N GLU A 136 -4.83 -36.05 21.26
CA GLU A 136 -3.47 -35.49 21.11
C GLU A 136 -3.26 -35.06 19.64
N PRO A 137 -2.89 -33.80 19.37
CA PRO A 137 -2.37 -33.40 18.07
C PRO A 137 -1.07 -34.17 17.78
N THR A 138 -0.78 -34.44 16.51
CA THR A 138 0.46 -35.14 16.13
C THR A 138 1.74 -34.32 16.34
N ASP A 139 1.67 -33.05 16.77
CA ASP A 139 2.82 -32.25 17.18
C ASP A 139 2.50 -31.30 18.36
N VAL A 140 3.42 -31.36 19.32
CA VAL A 140 3.73 -30.69 20.62
C VAL A 140 2.93 -29.53 21.28
N GLU A 141 3.14 -29.57 22.62
CA GLU A 141 3.14 -28.57 23.71
C GLU A 141 1.81 -28.00 24.24
N GLY A 142 1.52 -28.33 25.50
CA GLY A 142 0.32 -27.94 26.24
C GLY A 142 0.54 -26.71 27.11
N PHE A 143 -0.54 -25.95 27.30
CA PHE A 143 -0.61 -24.77 28.16
C PHE A 143 -1.32 -25.11 29.48
N ASP A 144 -0.86 -24.50 30.59
CA ASP A 144 -1.48 -24.64 31.91
C ASP A 144 -2.45 -23.46 32.16
N GLU A 145 -3.58 -23.73 32.82
CA GLU A 145 -4.66 -22.76 33.06
C GLU A 145 -4.41 -21.96 34.36
N HIS A 146 -4.77 -20.66 34.44
CA HIS A 146 -5.28 -19.85 35.58
C HIS A 146 -4.90 -18.33 35.51
N ASP A 147 -5.74 -17.45 36.13
CA ASP A 147 -5.67 -15.97 36.37
C ASP A 147 -5.14 -15.06 35.24
N LEU A 148 -5.90 -14.04 34.83
CA LEU A 148 -5.50 -13.06 33.81
C LEU A 148 -4.12 -12.44 34.12
N ALA A 149 -3.88 -12.10 35.39
CA ALA A 149 -2.61 -11.53 35.81
C ALA A 149 -1.45 -12.55 35.81
N ALA A 150 -1.74 -13.86 35.81
CA ALA A 150 -0.74 -14.90 35.61
C ALA A 150 -0.45 -15.12 34.13
N LEU A 151 -1.50 -15.27 33.31
CA LEU A 151 -1.38 -15.36 31.85
C LEU A 151 -0.63 -14.17 31.23
N ASP A 152 -0.91 -12.94 31.69
CA ASP A 152 -0.18 -11.75 31.22
C ASP A 152 1.27 -11.70 31.74
N ARG A 153 1.57 -12.30 32.91
CA ARG A 153 2.95 -12.43 33.41
C ARG A 153 3.75 -13.45 32.61
N ASP A 154 3.10 -14.47 32.07
CA ASP A 154 3.75 -15.50 31.26
C ASP A 154 4.07 -14.99 29.83
N VAL A 155 3.50 -13.84 29.43
CA VAL A 155 3.85 -13.10 28.20
C VAL A 155 4.50 -11.77 28.58
N ASP A 156 5.79 -11.81 28.93
CA ASP A 156 6.58 -10.66 29.40
C ASP A 156 7.41 -9.97 28.30
N THR A 157 7.61 -10.66 27.18
CA THR A 157 8.40 -10.17 26.05
C THR A 157 7.48 -9.41 25.08
N PRO A 158 7.72 -8.10 24.84
CA PRO A 158 6.92 -7.34 23.88
C PRO A 158 7.10 -7.86 22.45
N THR A 159 6.00 -7.96 21.70
CA THR A 159 6.03 -8.20 20.24
C THR A 159 6.52 -6.96 19.49
N GLY A 160 6.25 -5.77 20.04
CA GLY A 160 6.72 -4.51 19.48
C GLY A 160 6.39 -3.31 20.37
N TRP A 161 6.53 -2.12 19.80
CA TRP A 161 6.43 -0.84 20.51
C TRP A 161 5.52 0.12 19.75
N VAL A 162 4.70 0.86 20.48
CA VAL A 162 3.68 1.74 19.90
C VAL A 162 3.81 3.12 20.52
N LEU A 163 3.94 4.13 19.66
CA LEU A 163 3.99 5.54 20.03
C LEU A 163 2.70 6.22 19.59
N PRO A 164 1.76 6.49 20.50
CA PRO A 164 0.57 7.28 20.20
C PRO A 164 0.97 8.66 19.69
N LEU A 165 0.55 8.97 18.48
CA LEU A 165 0.96 10.17 17.75
C LEU A 165 -0.12 10.52 16.73
N THR A 166 -0.64 11.75 16.81
CA THR A 166 -1.72 12.25 15.96
C THR A 166 -1.42 13.68 15.52
N THR A 167 -2.01 14.09 14.40
CA THR A 167 -1.93 15.45 13.86
C THR A 167 -3.30 15.90 13.37
N ASP A 168 -3.70 17.11 13.75
CA ASP A 168 -4.86 17.85 13.22
C ASP A 168 -4.43 19.30 12.96
N GLY A 169 -3.38 19.45 12.13
CA GLY A 169 -2.64 20.70 11.91
C GLY A 169 -1.53 20.97 12.93
N HIS A 170 -1.55 20.28 14.09
CA HIS A 170 -0.47 20.29 15.08
C HIS A 170 -0.25 18.88 15.63
N TRP A 171 1.01 18.49 15.82
CA TRP A 171 1.36 17.18 16.34
C TRP A 171 1.11 17.09 17.85
N THR A 172 0.44 16.01 18.25
CA THR A 172 0.21 15.70 19.66
C THR A 172 0.45 14.22 19.95
N SER A 173 0.95 13.93 21.15
CA SER A 173 1.12 12.57 21.66
C SER A 173 0.14 12.32 22.82
N PRO A 174 -0.97 11.57 22.59
CA PRO A 174 -1.94 11.24 23.63
C PRO A 174 -1.41 10.23 24.66
N VAL A 175 -2.00 10.23 25.86
CA VAL A 175 -1.84 9.09 26.79
C VAL A 175 -2.91 8.07 26.45
N TRP A 176 -2.52 6.91 25.95
CA TRP A 176 -3.43 5.77 25.90
C TRP A 176 -3.44 5.04 27.25
N THR A 177 -4.63 4.80 27.78
CA THR A 177 -4.84 4.03 29.00
C THR A 177 -5.80 2.89 28.74
N PHE A 178 -5.38 1.67 29.08
CA PHE A 178 -6.18 0.48 28.85
C PHE A 178 -6.78 -0.04 30.15
N ARG A 179 -7.98 -0.61 30.07
CA ARG A 179 -8.59 -1.31 31.22
C ARG A 179 -7.73 -2.50 31.69
N ARG A 180 -7.03 -3.17 30.77
CA ARG A 180 -6.09 -4.26 31.06
C ARG A 180 -4.75 -3.78 31.66
N GLY A 181 -4.52 -2.46 31.73
CA GLY A 181 -3.30 -1.85 32.27
C GLY A 181 -2.09 -1.89 31.33
N ARG A 182 -2.14 -2.67 30.25
CA ARG A 182 -1.14 -2.73 29.18
C ARG A 182 -1.80 -2.83 27.81
N LEU A 183 -1.02 -2.56 26.75
CA LEU A 183 -1.45 -2.71 25.37
C LEU A 183 -1.36 -4.19 24.95
N VAL A 184 -2.51 -4.81 24.69
CA VAL A 184 -2.60 -6.19 24.20
C VAL A 184 -3.22 -6.20 22.82
N LEU A 185 -2.55 -6.85 21.87
CA LEU A 185 -2.89 -6.86 20.46
C LEU A 185 -4.10 -7.75 20.20
N SER A 186 -4.85 -7.39 19.16
CA SER A 186 -5.80 -8.30 18.53
C SER A 186 -5.06 -9.54 17.99
N PRO A 187 -5.64 -10.74 18.10
CA PRO A 187 -4.99 -11.96 17.60
C PRO A 187 -4.82 -11.92 16.08
N GLY A 188 -3.71 -12.45 15.58
CA GLY A 188 -3.46 -12.60 14.15
C GLY A 188 -1.98 -12.49 13.80
N THR A 189 -1.68 -12.64 12.51
CA THR A 189 -0.31 -12.57 11.96
C THR A 189 -0.03 -11.28 11.18
N SER A 190 -1.01 -10.38 11.09
CA SER A 190 -0.85 -9.06 10.49
C SER A 190 0.16 -8.20 11.27
N PRO A 191 0.73 -7.16 10.64
CA PRO A 191 1.53 -6.16 11.35
C PRO A 191 0.87 -5.64 12.64
N ILE A 192 1.64 -5.39 13.70
CA ILE A 192 1.05 -4.90 14.97
C ILE A 192 0.20 -3.63 14.81
N GLY A 193 0.55 -2.75 13.85
CA GLY A 193 -0.21 -1.54 13.56
C GLY A 193 -1.65 -1.78 13.12
N LEU A 194 -1.94 -2.94 12.51
CA LEU A 194 -3.30 -3.37 12.14
C LEU A 194 -3.99 -4.16 13.26
N ARG A 195 -3.24 -4.54 14.29
CA ARG A 195 -3.73 -5.34 15.43
C ARG A 195 -3.92 -4.49 16.68
N LEU A 196 -3.79 -3.16 16.60
CA LEU A 196 -4.02 -2.27 17.74
C LEU A 196 -5.49 -2.34 18.20
N PRO A 197 -5.77 -2.49 19.50
CA PRO A 197 -7.12 -2.54 20.05
C PRO A 197 -7.69 -1.10 20.20
N LEU A 198 -7.94 -0.43 19.07
CA LEU A 198 -8.31 1.00 19.06
C LEU A 198 -9.62 1.27 19.80
N ASP A 199 -10.54 0.31 19.83
CA ASP A 199 -11.80 0.35 20.59
C ASP A 199 -11.57 0.32 22.11
N SER A 200 -10.40 -0.15 22.56
CA SER A 200 -10.00 -0.17 23.96
C SER A 200 -9.33 1.13 24.42
N VAL A 201 -9.06 2.06 23.51
CA VAL A 201 -8.45 3.38 23.80
C VAL A 201 -9.51 4.37 24.30
N SER A 202 -10.66 4.44 23.62
CA SER A 202 -11.74 5.39 23.94
C SER A 202 -13.12 4.79 23.67
N TRP A 203 -14.08 5.06 24.56
CA TRP A 203 -15.49 4.73 24.36
C TRP A 203 -16.17 5.59 23.28
N THR A 204 -15.58 6.75 22.98
CA THR A 204 -16.06 7.67 21.96
C THR A 204 -15.18 7.52 20.71
N PRO A 205 -15.79 7.25 19.54
CA PRO A 205 -15.05 7.23 18.28
C PRO A 205 -14.29 8.53 18.04
N PRO A 206 -13.12 8.50 17.37
CA PRO A 206 -12.48 9.71 16.88
C PRO A 206 -13.43 10.48 15.95
N GLU A 207 -13.31 11.80 15.96
CA GLU A 207 -13.99 12.63 14.98
C GLU A 207 -13.35 12.39 13.60
N LEU A 208 -14.17 12.19 12.58
CA LEU A 208 -13.68 12.04 11.21
C LEU A 208 -13.33 13.43 10.67
N THR A 209 -12.05 13.70 10.48
CA THR A 209 -11.59 14.88 9.76
C THR A 209 -11.96 14.77 8.29
N ALA A 210 -12.39 15.88 7.70
CA ALA A 210 -12.64 15.93 6.26
C ALA A 210 -11.34 15.72 5.51
N GLU A 211 -11.38 14.95 4.42
CA GLU A 211 -10.24 14.84 3.52
C GLU A 211 -9.92 16.23 2.94
N PRO A 212 -8.67 16.70 3.04
CA PRO A 212 -8.30 17.99 2.48
C PRO A 212 -8.47 17.98 0.95
N SER A 213 -8.79 19.15 0.40
CA SER A 213 -8.87 19.31 -1.05
C SER A 213 -7.48 19.17 -1.67
N TYR A 214 -7.31 18.17 -2.53
CA TYR A 214 -6.08 17.99 -3.33
C TYR A 214 -5.98 18.96 -4.52
N LEU A 215 -6.85 19.98 -4.59
CA LEU A 215 -6.85 21.00 -5.64
C LEU A 215 -6.08 22.27 -5.25
N GLU A 216 -5.78 22.47 -3.96
CA GLU A 216 -5.08 23.66 -3.47
C GLU A 216 -3.56 23.45 -3.47
N GLU A 217 -2.86 24.06 -4.42
CA GLU A 217 -1.41 23.93 -4.54
C GLU A 217 -0.69 25.03 -3.77
N SER A 218 -0.19 24.68 -2.58
CA SER A 218 0.92 25.39 -1.95
C SER A 218 2.20 24.58 -2.13
N PRO A 219 3.37 25.21 -2.33
CA PRO A 219 4.64 24.48 -2.36
C PRO A 219 4.81 23.66 -1.09
N LEU A 220 5.26 22.40 -1.23
CA LEU A 220 5.63 21.60 -0.07
C LEU A 220 6.81 22.26 0.62
N ARG A 221 6.67 22.48 1.93
CA ARG A 221 7.81 22.90 2.75
C ARG A 221 8.87 21.80 2.83
N GLU A 222 10.05 22.18 3.29
CA GLU A 222 11.06 21.20 3.66
C GLU A 222 10.58 20.42 4.89
N PRO A 223 10.85 19.10 4.95
CA PRO A 223 10.54 18.30 6.13
C PRO A 223 11.29 18.82 7.35
N GLU A 224 10.63 18.84 8.51
CA GLU A 224 11.25 19.23 9.77
C GLU A 224 10.89 18.24 10.89
N ILE A 225 11.60 18.33 12.02
CA ILE A 225 11.20 17.60 13.23
C ILE A 225 10.04 18.40 13.85
N PRO A 226 8.82 17.85 13.90
CA PRO A 226 7.66 18.61 14.39
C PRO A 226 7.74 18.82 15.90
N ASP A 227 7.21 19.94 16.37
CA ASP A 227 6.99 20.16 17.80
C ASP A 227 5.76 19.35 18.25
N VAL A 228 5.96 18.39 19.15
CA VAL A 228 4.91 17.49 19.62
C VAL A 228 4.46 17.88 21.01
N SER A 229 3.20 18.33 21.11
CA SER A 229 2.59 18.62 22.42
C SER A 229 2.07 17.35 23.09
N LEU A 230 2.21 17.27 24.41
CA LEU A 230 1.71 16.13 25.18
C LEU A 230 0.23 16.33 25.52
N GLN A 231 -0.63 15.40 25.07
CA GLN A 231 -2.04 15.39 25.44
C GLN A 231 -2.28 14.44 26.62
N GLY A 232 -3.30 14.74 27.44
CA GLY A 232 -3.71 13.96 28.61
C GLY A 232 -4.51 12.69 28.28
N VAL A 233 -5.12 12.11 29.31
CA VAL A 233 -5.76 10.77 29.30
C VAL A 233 -7.12 10.73 28.57
N ALA A 234 -7.84 11.85 28.53
CA ALA A 234 -9.14 11.94 27.87
C ALA A 234 -8.98 12.28 26.38
N THR A 235 -8.41 11.35 25.61
CA THR A 235 -8.23 11.51 24.16
C THR A 235 -9.15 10.56 23.39
N THR A 236 -9.66 11.03 22.27
CA THR A 236 -10.34 10.20 21.25
C THR A 236 -9.39 9.82 20.11
N ALA A 237 -8.14 10.29 20.13
CA ALA A 237 -7.17 10.03 19.07
C ALA A 237 -6.64 8.59 19.15
N THR A 238 -6.83 7.85 18.07
CA THR A 238 -6.53 6.41 17.95
C THR A 238 -5.43 6.11 16.93
N THR A 239 -4.60 7.10 16.61
CA THR A 239 -3.46 6.95 15.69
C THR A 239 -2.15 6.78 16.45
N ALA A 240 -1.26 5.95 15.90
CA ALA A 240 0.06 5.67 16.48
C ALA A 240 1.03 5.16 15.41
N VAL A 241 2.31 5.46 15.60
CA VAL A 241 3.40 4.78 14.89
C VAL A 241 3.73 3.50 15.65
N ALA A 242 3.88 2.38 14.94
CA ALA A 242 4.23 1.11 15.55
C ALA A 242 5.56 0.56 15.01
N PHE A 243 6.31 -0.11 15.86
CA PHE A 243 7.63 -0.66 15.59
C PHE A 243 7.64 -2.12 16.00
N GLU A 244 8.00 -3.03 15.10
CA GLU A 244 8.12 -4.45 15.41
C GLU A 244 9.31 -5.07 14.71
N ALA A 245 9.78 -6.20 15.24
CA ALA A 245 10.67 -7.07 14.52
C ALA A 245 9.83 -8.20 13.90
N ARG A 246 9.91 -8.34 12.58
CA ARG A 246 9.19 -9.38 11.83
C ARG A 246 10.12 -9.95 10.77
N ASP A 247 10.18 -11.28 10.69
CA ASP A 247 11.03 -12.01 9.74
C ASP A 247 12.50 -11.56 9.76
N GLY A 248 13.01 -11.20 10.94
CA GLY A 248 14.39 -10.74 11.13
C GLY A 248 14.66 -9.31 10.64
N GLN A 249 13.64 -8.54 10.27
CA GLN A 249 13.76 -7.14 9.88
C GLN A 249 13.03 -6.23 10.88
N VAL A 250 13.43 -4.96 10.96
CA VAL A 250 12.71 -3.94 11.76
C VAL A 250 11.67 -3.27 10.87
N HIS A 251 10.40 -3.37 11.24
CA HIS A 251 9.28 -2.76 10.54
C HIS A 251 8.78 -1.52 11.30
N VAL A 252 8.50 -0.46 10.55
CA VAL A 252 7.86 0.75 11.05
C VAL A 252 6.52 0.93 10.32
N PHE A 253 5.44 0.73 11.06
CA PHE A 253 4.08 0.92 10.58
C PHE A 253 3.65 2.38 10.78
N LEU A 254 3.46 3.08 9.66
CA LEU A 254 3.03 4.47 9.62
C LEU A 254 1.51 4.59 9.91
N PRO A 255 1.08 5.54 10.76
CA PRO A 255 -0.32 5.88 10.95
C PRO A 255 -0.88 6.63 9.74
N PRO A 256 -2.22 6.69 9.59
CA PRO A 256 -2.83 7.59 8.62
C PRO A 256 -2.57 9.05 9.00
N VAL A 257 -2.29 9.89 8.01
CA VAL A 257 -2.13 11.34 8.14
C VAL A 257 -2.98 12.06 7.10
N ALA A 258 -3.45 13.27 7.42
CA ALA A 258 -4.35 14.03 6.55
C ALA A 258 -3.60 14.78 5.45
N HIS A 259 -2.40 15.29 5.73
CA HIS A 259 -1.62 16.11 4.81
C HIS A 259 -0.29 15.45 4.42
N LEU A 260 0.18 15.74 3.21
CA LEU A 260 1.47 15.23 2.73
C LEU A 260 2.64 15.81 3.55
N GLU A 261 2.52 17.02 4.06
CA GLU A 261 3.51 17.65 4.95
C GLU A 261 3.77 16.79 6.19
N ASP A 262 2.71 16.32 6.86
CA ASP A 262 2.80 15.46 8.04
C ASP A 262 3.48 14.12 7.69
N TYR A 263 3.17 13.57 6.52
CA TYR A 263 3.83 12.36 6.02
C TYR A 263 5.34 12.59 5.84
N THR A 264 5.73 13.71 5.22
CA THR A 264 7.14 14.02 4.99
C THR A 264 7.92 14.28 6.28
N ASP A 265 7.32 14.94 7.27
CA ASP A 265 7.94 15.13 8.59
C ASP A 265 8.16 13.80 9.30
N LEU A 266 7.18 12.91 9.25
CA LEU A 266 7.29 11.60 9.88
C LEU A 266 8.43 10.78 9.24
N LEU A 267 8.52 10.76 7.92
CA LEU A 267 9.63 10.12 7.20
C LEU A 267 10.98 10.73 7.60
N HIS A 268 11.06 12.05 7.70
CA HIS A 268 12.27 12.74 8.10
C HIS A 268 12.72 12.35 9.52
N VAL A 269 11.79 12.29 10.47
CA VAL A 269 12.05 11.84 11.84
C VAL A 269 12.56 10.40 11.88
N LEU A 270 11.94 9.51 11.07
CA LEU A 270 12.36 8.11 10.97
C LEU A 270 13.77 7.98 10.38
N GLU A 271 14.08 8.72 9.32
CA GLU A 271 15.41 8.74 8.73
C GLU A 271 16.46 9.24 9.72
N GLN A 272 16.20 10.34 10.44
CA GLN A 272 17.12 10.84 11.47
C GLN A 272 17.36 9.83 12.58
N ALA A 273 16.32 9.11 13.00
CA ALA A 273 16.45 8.06 14.01
C ALA A 273 17.25 6.86 13.49
N ALA A 274 16.93 6.37 12.29
CA ALA A 274 17.60 5.25 11.63
C ALA A 274 19.08 5.55 11.34
N SER A 275 19.39 6.74 10.84
CA SER A 275 20.76 7.21 10.60
C SER A 275 21.56 7.29 11.90
N ALA A 276 20.94 7.76 13.00
CA ALA A 276 21.61 7.86 14.28
C ALA A 276 21.89 6.50 14.95
N THR A 277 21.07 5.48 14.69
CA THR A 277 21.23 4.13 15.25
C THR A 277 21.98 3.18 14.31
N GLY A 278 22.01 3.48 13.00
CA GLY A 278 22.50 2.57 11.97
C GLY A 278 21.54 1.40 11.68
N ILE A 279 20.29 1.48 12.15
CA ILE A 279 19.29 0.41 11.98
C ILE A 279 18.61 0.57 10.63
N ARG A 280 18.59 -0.50 9.82
CA ARG A 280 17.82 -0.52 8.57
C ARG A 280 16.38 -0.91 8.87
N LEU A 281 15.43 -0.32 8.17
CA LEU A 281 14.01 -0.50 8.44
C LEU A 281 13.19 -0.71 7.18
N VAL A 282 12.06 -1.38 7.36
CA VAL A 282 10.98 -1.52 6.39
C VAL A 282 9.90 -0.50 6.75
N ILE A 283 9.60 0.43 5.84
CA ILE A 283 8.48 1.36 6.01
C ILE A 283 7.22 0.70 5.47
N GLU A 284 6.19 0.61 6.29
CA GLU A 284 4.89 0.02 5.94
C GLU A 284 3.73 0.78 6.59
N GLY A 285 2.51 0.28 6.41
CA GLY A 285 1.30 0.86 7.01
C GLY A 285 0.51 1.72 6.04
N TYR A 286 0.01 2.85 6.52
CA TYR A 286 -0.83 3.73 5.71
C TYR A 286 -0.01 4.51 4.68
N ALA A 287 -0.46 4.47 3.42
CA ALA A 287 0.08 5.28 2.33
C ALA A 287 -0.13 6.78 2.59
N PRO A 288 0.66 7.67 1.95
CA PRO A 288 0.40 9.10 2.02
C PRO A 288 -0.99 9.43 1.48
N PRO A 289 -1.60 10.54 1.94
CA PRO A 289 -2.84 11.03 1.35
C PRO A 289 -2.64 11.38 -0.14
N PRO A 290 -3.68 11.29 -0.99
CA PRO A 290 -3.58 11.71 -2.38
C PRO A 290 -3.17 13.18 -2.51
N ASP A 291 -2.10 13.45 -3.25
CA ASP A 291 -1.54 14.80 -3.39
C ASP A 291 -0.87 14.98 -4.76
N THR A 292 -1.11 16.11 -5.42
CA THR A 292 -0.60 16.39 -6.77
C THR A 292 0.90 16.69 -6.82
N ARG A 293 1.55 16.88 -5.68
CA ARG A 293 2.98 17.22 -5.55
C ARG A 293 3.86 15.98 -5.38
N LEU A 294 3.25 14.81 -5.14
CA LEU A 294 3.91 13.52 -5.04
C LEU A 294 3.70 12.74 -6.35
N GLU A 295 4.75 12.06 -6.82
CA GLU A 295 4.63 11.00 -7.82
C GLU A 295 4.79 9.64 -7.16
N GLN A 296 4.12 8.64 -7.72
CA GLN A 296 4.22 7.27 -7.25
C GLN A 296 4.21 6.30 -8.43
N LEU A 297 4.99 5.24 -8.31
CA LEU A 297 4.83 4.01 -9.09
C LEU A 297 4.77 2.81 -8.13
N VAL A 298 3.98 1.80 -8.46
CA VAL A 298 3.73 0.66 -7.56
C VAL A 298 3.97 -0.65 -8.28
N VAL A 299 4.79 -1.51 -7.69
CA VAL A 299 4.98 -2.91 -8.10
C VAL A 299 4.10 -3.78 -7.22
N THR A 300 3.22 -4.58 -7.82
CA THR A 300 2.26 -5.43 -7.09
C THR A 300 2.23 -6.85 -7.63
N PRO A 301 1.89 -7.83 -6.79
CA PRO A 301 1.57 -9.17 -7.22
C PRO A 301 0.15 -9.21 -7.79
N ASP A 302 -0.02 -9.90 -8.90
CA ASP A 302 -1.33 -10.38 -9.35
C ASP A 302 -1.25 -11.88 -9.71
N PRO A 303 -2.38 -12.57 -9.84
CA PRO A 303 -2.40 -14.00 -10.12
C PRO A 303 -1.56 -14.33 -11.35
N GLY A 304 -0.47 -15.08 -11.15
CA GLY A 304 0.44 -15.47 -12.21
C GLY A 304 1.36 -14.36 -12.78
N VAL A 305 1.35 -13.13 -12.26
CA VAL A 305 2.16 -12.02 -12.80
C VAL A 305 2.66 -11.05 -11.71
N ILE A 306 3.66 -10.24 -12.05
CA ILE A 306 3.95 -8.97 -11.39
C ILE A 306 3.33 -7.86 -12.24
N GLU A 307 2.62 -6.94 -11.62
CA GLU A 307 2.03 -5.75 -12.24
C GLU A 307 2.79 -4.49 -11.82
N VAL A 308 3.02 -3.58 -12.77
CA VAL A 308 3.61 -2.26 -12.51
C VAL A 308 2.61 -1.17 -12.86
N ASN A 309 2.16 -0.47 -11.83
CA ASN A 309 1.36 0.75 -11.92
C ASN A 309 2.34 1.92 -12.05
N VAL A 310 2.34 2.58 -13.22
CA VAL A 310 3.33 3.60 -13.56
C VAL A 310 2.82 5.01 -13.26
N GLN A 311 3.74 5.93 -13.01
CA GLN A 311 3.43 7.34 -12.79
C GLN A 311 2.82 8.01 -14.05
N PRO A 312 1.98 9.04 -13.88
CA PRO A 312 1.48 9.86 -14.99
C PRO A 312 2.61 10.52 -15.79
N VAL A 313 2.35 10.76 -17.08
CA VAL A 313 3.25 11.51 -17.98
C VAL A 313 2.45 12.54 -18.77
N SER A 314 3.10 13.63 -19.17
CA SER A 314 2.43 14.76 -19.84
C SER A 314 2.54 14.72 -21.36
N SER A 315 3.26 13.74 -21.93
CA SER A 315 3.41 13.61 -23.38
C SER A 315 3.59 12.17 -23.85
N TRP A 316 3.25 11.92 -25.11
CA TRP A 316 3.49 10.62 -25.75
C TRP A 316 4.97 10.23 -25.80
N ALA A 317 5.86 11.20 -25.96
CA ALA A 317 7.31 10.95 -25.97
C ALA A 317 7.78 10.41 -24.61
N GLN A 318 7.31 11.01 -23.51
CA GLN A 318 7.56 10.52 -22.16
C GLN A 318 6.90 9.17 -21.91
N GLN A 319 5.65 8.94 -22.35
CA GLN A 319 5.00 7.63 -22.23
C GLN A 319 5.82 6.52 -22.90
N ARG A 320 6.33 6.79 -24.11
CA ARG A 320 7.17 5.85 -24.85
C ARG A 320 8.48 5.59 -24.11
N GLU A 321 9.16 6.63 -23.63
CA GLU A 321 10.41 6.49 -22.86
C GLU A 321 10.18 5.67 -21.59
N LEU A 322 9.17 6.01 -20.80
CA LEU A 322 8.78 5.30 -19.58
C LEU A 322 8.55 3.82 -19.89
N THR A 323 7.70 3.54 -20.89
CA THR A 323 7.33 2.17 -21.26
C THR A 323 8.54 1.36 -21.73
N THR A 324 9.35 1.91 -22.64
CA THR A 324 10.54 1.20 -23.15
C THR A 324 11.61 0.99 -22.09
N THR A 325 11.79 1.96 -21.19
CA THR A 325 12.71 1.84 -20.05
C THR A 325 12.23 0.76 -19.08
N LEU A 326 10.95 0.75 -18.72
CA LEU A 326 10.39 -0.26 -17.82
C LEU A 326 10.58 -1.68 -18.38
N TYR A 327 10.34 -1.89 -19.67
CA TYR A 327 10.54 -3.19 -20.31
C TYR A 327 12.01 -3.62 -20.32
N ASP A 328 12.94 -2.70 -20.56
CA ASP A 328 14.38 -2.99 -20.48
C ASP A 328 14.81 -3.34 -19.06
N LEU A 329 14.32 -2.61 -18.05
CA LEU A 329 14.60 -2.90 -16.64
C LEU A 329 14.03 -4.25 -16.21
N ALA A 330 12.77 -4.56 -16.57
CA ALA A 330 12.15 -5.86 -16.34
C ALA A 330 12.98 -6.99 -16.96
N ARG A 331 13.38 -6.85 -18.22
CA ARG A 331 14.25 -7.83 -18.90
C ARG A 331 15.57 -8.03 -18.15
N ARG A 332 16.22 -6.96 -17.70
CA ARG A 332 17.46 -7.04 -16.91
C ARG A 332 17.25 -7.64 -15.53
N SER A 333 16.02 -7.63 -15.02
CA SER A 333 15.59 -8.30 -13.79
C SER A 333 15.05 -9.70 -14.04
N ARG A 334 15.37 -10.32 -15.19
CA ARG A 334 14.97 -11.69 -15.55
C ARG A 334 13.45 -11.88 -15.62
N LEU A 335 12.73 -10.82 -15.98
CA LEU A 335 11.31 -10.81 -16.23
C LEU A 335 11.01 -10.68 -17.73
N SER A 336 9.93 -11.31 -18.19
CA SER A 336 9.43 -11.28 -19.56
C SER A 336 7.96 -10.92 -19.62
N THR A 337 7.48 -10.59 -20.82
CA THR A 337 6.05 -10.41 -21.13
C THR A 337 5.48 -11.57 -21.93
N GLU A 338 6.25 -12.64 -22.12
CA GLU A 338 5.86 -13.83 -22.87
C GLU A 338 5.55 -14.96 -21.90
N LYS A 339 4.34 -15.52 -22.00
CA LYS A 339 3.91 -16.68 -21.23
C LYS A 339 3.54 -17.83 -22.18
N PHE A 340 3.70 -19.06 -21.74
CA PHE A 340 3.35 -20.23 -22.54
C PHE A 340 2.35 -21.08 -21.76
N ASP A 341 1.25 -21.44 -22.41
CA ASP A 341 0.30 -22.40 -21.88
C ASP A 341 0.95 -23.80 -21.79
N LEU A 342 0.33 -24.73 -21.05
CA LEU A 342 0.83 -26.10 -20.89
C LEU A 342 1.02 -26.87 -22.22
N ASP A 343 0.30 -26.47 -23.27
CA ASP A 343 0.42 -27.02 -24.63
C ASP A 343 1.56 -26.37 -25.45
N GLY A 344 2.29 -25.42 -24.85
CA GLY A 344 3.37 -24.65 -25.48
C GLY A 344 2.88 -23.49 -26.35
N LEU A 345 1.58 -23.18 -26.36
CA LEU A 345 1.11 -21.99 -27.08
C LEU A 345 1.57 -20.72 -26.38
N HIS A 346 2.18 -19.81 -27.13
CA HIS A 346 2.47 -18.45 -26.67
C HIS A 346 1.17 -17.69 -26.38
N THR A 347 1.12 -17.09 -25.20
CA THR A 347 0.05 -16.22 -24.72
C THR A 347 0.64 -14.98 -24.04
N GLY A 348 -0.14 -13.92 -23.94
CA GLY A 348 0.24 -12.76 -23.13
C GLY A 348 0.17 -13.09 -21.63
N THR A 349 0.85 -12.28 -20.82
CA THR A 349 0.82 -12.37 -19.35
C THR A 349 -0.59 -12.24 -18.75
N GLY A 350 -1.53 -11.64 -19.49
CA GLY A 350 -2.96 -11.70 -19.17
C GLY A 350 -3.45 -10.72 -18.10
N GLY A 351 -2.66 -9.71 -17.73
CA GLY A 351 -3.04 -8.69 -16.73
C GLY A 351 -3.89 -7.53 -17.23
N GLY A 352 -4.43 -7.58 -18.45
CA GLY A 352 -5.04 -6.42 -19.09
C GLY A 352 -4.00 -5.32 -19.43
N ASN A 353 -4.37 -4.37 -20.28
CA ASN A 353 -3.55 -3.17 -20.54
C ASN A 353 -4.41 -1.94 -20.26
N HIS A 354 -4.45 -1.51 -19.00
CA HIS A 354 -5.18 -0.32 -18.62
C HIS A 354 -4.41 0.95 -19.00
N ILE A 355 -5.15 1.92 -19.55
CA ILE A 355 -4.67 3.25 -19.90
C ILE A 355 -5.57 4.26 -19.19
N THR A 356 -4.97 5.07 -18.32
CA THR A 356 -5.65 6.18 -17.66
C THR A 356 -5.42 7.46 -18.46
N ILE A 357 -6.51 8.15 -18.81
CA ILE A 357 -6.48 9.41 -19.56
C ILE A 357 -7.19 10.47 -18.73
N GLY A 358 -6.53 11.59 -18.47
CA GLY A 358 -7.06 12.65 -17.63
C GLY A 358 -6.28 13.95 -17.76
N GLY A 359 -6.63 14.91 -16.91
CA GLY A 359 -5.87 16.15 -16.70
C GLY A 359 -4.94 16.01 -15.50
N ILE A 360 -4.06 17.00 -15.29
CA ILE A 360 -3.18 17.07 -14.11
C ILE A 360 -4.03 17.16 -12.84
N GLN A 361 -5.10 17.95 -12.89
CA GLN A 361 -6.14 17.99 -11.88
C GLN A 361 -7.47 17.51 -12.50
N PRO A 362 -8.43 16.98 -11.69
CA PRO A 362 -9.74 16.60 -12.21
C PRO A 362 -10.46 17.72 -12.96
N ILE A 363 -10.34 18.98 -12.49
CA ILE A 363 -10.94 20.13 -13.16
C ILE A 363 -10.37 20.38 -14.57
N ASP A 364 -9.15 19.90 -14.84
CA ASP A 364 -8.50 19.98 -16.15
C ASP A 364 -8.77 18.77 -17.04
N SER A 365 -9.43 17.74 -16.51
CA SER A 365 -9.67 16.52 -17.26
C SER A 365 -10.50 16.79 -18.51
N PRO A 366 -9.99 16.50 -19.72
CA PRO A 366 -10.76 16.71 -20.95
C PRO A 366 -12.00 15.82 -20.97
N LEU A 367 -11.97 14.66 -20.31
CA LEU A 367 -13.12 13.75 -20.22
C LEU A 367 -14.21 14.27 -19.28
N LEU A 368 -13.85 15.02 -18.24
CA LEU A 368 -14.82 15.63 -17.31
C LEU A 368 -15.36 16.95 -17.87
N ARG A 369 -14.51 17.77 -18.49
CA ARG A 369 -14.89 19.05 -19.10
C ARG A 369 -15.69 18.88 -20.39
N ARG A 370 -15.46 17.79 -21.13
CA ARG A 370 -16.12 17.48 -22.41
C ARG A 370 -16.70 16.07 -22.36
N PRO A 371 -17.87 15.87 -21.72
CA PRO A 371 -18.51 14.57 -21.65
C PRO A 371 -18.86 13.99 -23.04
N ASP A 372 -19.06 14.86 -24.04
CA ASP A 372 -19.23 14.48 -25.44
C ASP A 372 -17.99 13.80 -26.05
N LEU A 373 -16.78 14.16 -25.60
CA LEU A 373 -15.54 13.50 -26.00
C LEU A 373 -15.49 12.06 -25.48
N LEU A 374 -15.89 11.83 -24.23
CA LEU A 374 -15.97 10.48 -23.66
C LEU A 374 -16.97 9.62 -24.44
N ALA A 375 -18.16 10.16 -24.72
CA ALA A 375 -19.18 9.50 -25.54
C ALA A 375 -18.65 9.16 -26.95
N SER A 376 -17.91 10.08 -27.56
CA SER A 376 -17.28 9.91 -28.87
C SER A 376 -16.21 8.80 -28.85
N LEU A 377 -15.32 8.79 -27.86
CA LEU A 377 -14.29 7.76 -27.69
C LEU A 377 -14.91 6.37 -27.54
N ILE A 378 -15.87 6.20 -26.63
CA ILE A 378 -16.56 4.91 -26.41
C ILE A 378 -17.23 4.46 -27.72
N THR A 379 -17.99 5.35 -28.37
CA THR A 379 -18.69 5.01 -29.62
C THR A 379 -17.73 4.69 -30.76
N TYR A 380 -16.58 5.36 -30.83
CA TYR A 380 -15.58 5.13 -31.85
C TYR A 380 -14.97 3.73 -31.72
N TRP A 381 -14.49 3.34 -30.53
CA TRP A 381 -13.97 2.00 -30.27
C TRP A 381 -15.05 0.92 -30.47
N GLN A 382 -16.30 1.24 -30.11
CA GLN A 382 -17.41 0.35 -30.37
C GLN A 382 -17.66 0.11 -31.87
N ARG A 383 -17.58 1.15 -32.70
CA ARG A 383 -17.79 1.03 -34.16
C ARG A 383 -16.60 0.47 -34.92
N HIS A 384 -15.44 0.35 -34.28
CA HIS A 384 -14.23 -0.18 -34.89
C HIS A 384 -13.69 -1.35 -34.04
N PRO A 385 -14.35 -2.53 -34.05
CA PRO A 385 -13.93 -3.69 -33.25
C PRO A 385 -12.50 -4.15 -33.54
N SER A 386 -11.94 -3.85 -34.72
CA SER A 386 -10.54 -4.12 -35.03
C SER A 386 -9.56 -3.47 -34.05
N LEU A 387 -9.91 -2.33 -33.45
CA LEU A 387 -9.08 -1.67 -32.43
C LEU A 387 -9.06 -2.45 -31.10
N SER A 388 -10.10 -3.24 -30.81
CA SER A 388 -10.14 -4.13 -29.65
C SER A 388 -9.55 -5.50 -29.99
N TYR A 389 -10.00 -6.10 -31.09
CA TYR A 389 -9.66 -7.48 -31.49
C TYR A 389 -8.22 -7.66 -31.93
N LEU A 390 -7.53 -6.59 -32.35
CA LEU A 390 -6.08 -6.64 -32.58
C LEU A 390 -5.31 -7.01 -31.30
N PHE A 391 -5.83 -6.66 -30.13
CA PHE A 391 -5.21 -6.91 -28.83
C PHE A 391 -5.93 -8.01 -28.03
N SER A 392 -6.98 -8.61 -28.60
CA SER A 392 -7.68 -9.73 -27.97
C SER A 392 -6.88 -11.02 -28.17
N GLY A 393 -6.55 -11.69 -27.06
CA GLY A 393 -5.99 -13.03 -27.08
C GLY A 393 -7.05 -14.09 -27.38
N ARG A 394 -6.91 -15.28 -26.78
CA ARG A 394 -7.85 -16.40 -26.95
C ARG A 394 -9.26 -16.12 -26.42
N PHE A 395 -9.44 -15.13 -25.55
CA PHE A 395 -10.70 -14.85 -24.86
C PHE A 395 -11.38 -13.58 -25.41
N ILE A 396 -12.45 -13.80 -26.18
CA ILE A 396 -13.39 -12.77 -26.66
C ILE A 396 -14.77 -13.16 -26.15
N GLY A 397 -15.62 -12.18 -25.83
CA GLY A 397 -16.94 -12.46 -25.28
C GLY A 397 -17.01 -12.31 -23.77
N PRO A 398 -18.13 -12.67 -23.14
CA PRO A 398 -18.45 -12.36 -21.75
C PRO A 398 -17.53 -13.04 -20.72
N THR A 399 -16.72 -13.99 -21.16
CA THR A 399 -15.71 -14.69 -20.35
C THR A 399 -14.32 -14.06 -20.43
N SER A 400 -14.14 -13.01 -21.24
CA SER A 400 -12.94 -12.19 -21.24
C SER A 400 -12.83 -11.37 -19.94
N GLN A 401 -11.61 -10.99 -19.56
CA GLN A 401 -11.39 -10.09 -18.41
C GLN A 401 -11.98 -8.69 -18.63
N ALA A 402 -11.98 -8.21 -19.88
CA ALA A 402 -12.48 -6.89 -20.26
C ALA A 402 -13.30 -7.01 -21.55
N PRO A 403 -14.48 -7.66 -21.50
CA PRO A 403 -15.33 -7.80 -22.68
C PRO A 403 -15.80 -6.43 -23.15
N ARG A 404 -16.06 -6.30 -24.44
CA ARG A 404 -16.79 -5.12 -24.94
C ARG A 404 -18.19 -5.12 -24.33
N PHE A 405 -18.79 -3.96 -24.11
CA PHE A 405 -20.10 -3.90 -23.45
C PHE A 405 -21.21 -4.59 -24.26
N ASP A 406 -21.04 -4.78 -25.58
CA ASP A 406 -21.95 -5.54 -26.44
C ASP A 406 -21.68 -7.06 -26.46
N GLU A 407 -20.61 -7.51 -25.82
CA GLU A 407 -20.25 -8.92 -25.69
C GLU A 407 -20.73 -9.52 -24.36
N GLY A 408 -21.11 -8.65 -23.41
CA GLY A 408 -21.59 -9.02 -22.10
C GLY A 408 -23.08 -9.36 -22.07
N ARG A 409 -23.75 -8.87 -21.03
CA ARG A 409 -25.19 -9.03 -20.88
C ARG A 409 -25.94 -8.10 -21.85
N PRO A 410 -27.03 -8.54 -22.51
CA PRO A 410 -27.78 -7.70 -23.45
C PRO A 410 -28.21 -6.34 -22.87
N GLU A 411 -28.45 -6.27 -21.56
CA GLU A 411 -28.84 -5.07 -20.83
C GLU A 411 -27.74 -3.99 -20.85
N ALA A 412 -26.47 -4.36 -20.94
CA ALA A 412 -25.36 -3.40 -20.95
C ALA A 412 -25.38 -2.47 -22.17
N VAL A 413 -25.88 -2.95 -23.32
CA VAL A 413 -26.09 -2.11 -24.51
C VAL A 413 -27.19 -1.10 -24.26
N TYR A 414 -28.31 -1.53 -23.66
CA TYR A 414 -29.41 -0.64 -23.30
C TYR A 414 -28.98 0.42 -22.28
N GLU A 415 -28.25 0.02 -21.23
CA GLU A 415 -27.70 0.94 -20.23
C GLU A 415 -26.72 1.95 -20.86
N MET A 416 -25.85 1.50 -21.77
CA MET A 416 -24.93 2.37 -22.50
C MET A 416 -25.70 3.37 -23.39
N GLU A 417 -26.75 2.94 -24.08
CA GLU A 417 -27.60 3.84 -24.88
C GLU A 417 -28.28 4.92 -24.02
N VAL A 418 -28.76 4.56 -22.83
CA VAL A 418 -29.34 5.50 -21.87
C VAL A 418 -28.28 6.47 -21.37
N ALA A 419 -27.10 5.99 -20.97
CA ALA A 419 -26.00 6.82 -20.51
C ALA A 419 -25.54 7.82 -21.59
N LEU A 420 -25.33 7.36 -22.83
CA LEU A 420 -24.92 8.23 -23.94
C LEU A 420 -26.01 9.24 -24.31
N ARG A 421 -27.30 8.91 -24.17
CA ARG A 421 -28.40 9.85 -24.39
C ARG A 421 -28.40 10.94 -23.32
N GLU A 422 -28.16 10.55 -22.07
CA GLU A 422 -28.10 11.48 -20.94
C GLU A 422 -26.91 12.44 -21.06
N LEU A 423 -25.73 11.94 -21.44
CA LEU A 423 -24.56 12.79 -21.72
C LEU A 423 -24.86 13.85 -22.78
N ARG A 424 -25.55 13.48 -23.87
CA ARG A 424 -25.95 14.45 -24.91
C ARG A 424 -27.00 15.45 -24.42
N ARG A 425 -27.91 15.04 -23.54
CA ARG A 425 -28.91 15.94 -22.93
C ARG A 425 -28.20 17.00 -22.07
N LEU A 426 -27.27 16.57 -21.22
CA LEU A 426 -26.48 17.46 -20.36
C LEU A 426 -25.63 18.45 -21.18
N ASP A 427 -25.01 17.98 -22.26
CA ASP A 427 -24.23 18.83 -23.17
C ASP A 427 -25.12 19.89 -23.86
N ALA A 428 -26.31 19.50 -24.33
CA ALA A 428 -27.27 20.43 -24.91
C ALA A 428 -27.79 21.47 -23.90
N GLU A 429 -28.01 21.08 -22.64
CA GLU A 429 -28.41 21.99 -21.56
C GLU A 429 -27.30 22.97 -21.20
N ALA A 430 -26.05 22.50 -21.10
CA ALA A 430 -24.90 23.36 -20.85
C ALA A 430 -24.69 24.38 -21.98
N ALA A 431 -24.84 23.96 -23.24
CA ALA A 431 -24.77 24.84 -24.40
C ALA A 431 -25.92 25.87 -24.41
N ALA A 432 -27.14 25.48 -24.03
CA ALA A 432 -28.28 26.39 -23.92
C ALA A 432 -28.16 27.38 -22.75
N ALA A 433 -27.46 27.00 -21.68
CA ALA A 433 -27.20 27.84 -20.51
C ALA A 433 -26.05 28.87 -20.72
N GLY A 434 -25.38 28.86 -21.88
CA GLY A 434 -24.36 29.84 -22.24
C GLY A 434 -22.93 29.50 -21.78
N GLY A 435 -22.61 28.22 -21.57
CA GLY A 435 -21.24 27.79 -21.28
C GLY A 435 -20.33 27.88 -22.51
N SER A 436 -19.42 28.85 -22.52
CA SER A 436 -18.20 28.83 -23.37
C SER A 436 -17.03 28.23 -22.62
#